data_AF-K6UKC0-F1
#
_entry.id   AF-K6UKC0-F1
#
_cell.length_a   1.000
_cell.length_b   1.000
_cell.length_c   1.000
_cell.angle_alpha   90.00
_cell.angle_beta   90.00
_cell.angle_gamma   90.00
#
_symmetry.space_group_name_H-M   'P 1'
#
loop_
_entity.id
_entity.type
_entity.pdbx_description
1 polymer ?
#
loop_
_entity_poly.entity_id
_entity_poly.type
_entity_poly.pdbx_seq_one_letter_code
_entity_poly.pdbx_strand_id
1 'polypeptide(L)'
;MDGGENEARISYHEYKRRLKKLTEEIKKEKKKTINKNKNSDNLTKLEEELSKLNAMYNLGNAEDGGEMNNSEKQKDHDSEANIHEDMKDGVTTTELYSYNAVSKKALRNIKRTQRKEMEIEKIEQSRSKIGELEYDELAECLKKVNKTIHPIAPDGNCLYESILHQLRQRVSGCKYHEEDFLNLLHEDRFSLDSVNLRDYQNGGLFDFRIFSDFDPQGLSSDILRFLAAVYILQNEEQFVHFVYATEGDEPAADTYFCYCEAIIKGVYGSEIEINALSKILKKKITVYDVNMKISYGEEHETELFICFHHKLYALGKHYNSVVDM
;
A
#
# COMPACT_ATOMS: atom_id res chain seq x y z
N MET A 1 -10.77 17.43 -42.90
CA MET A 1 -11.72 18.41 -42.36
C MET A 1 -12.90 17.62 -41.83
N ASP A 2 -13.24 17.63 -40.54
CA ASP A 2 -12.63 18.43 -39.46
C ASP A 2 -12.06 17.56 -38.34
N GLY A 3 -11.09 18.10 -37.60
CA GLY A 3 -10.38 17.38 -36.53
C GLY A 3 -10.81 17.87 -35.16
N GLY A 4 -11.62 17.10 -34.44
CA GLY A 4 -12.00 17.43 -33.07
C GLY A 4 -10.76 17.46 -32.16
N GLU A 5 -10.47 18.62 -31.57
CA GLU A 5 -9.35 18.78 -30.64
C GLU A 5 -9.63 17.99 -29.37
N ASN A 6 -8.90 16.88 -29.20
CA ASN A 6 -9.04 16.00 -28.05
C ASN A 6 -8.32 16.64 -26.84
N GLU A 7 -9.05 17.36 -25.99
CA GLU A 7 -8.47 18.10 -24.86
C GLU A 7 -7.66 17.16 -23.94
N ALA A 8 -6.34 17.36 -23.93
CA ALA A 8 -5.41 16.41 -23.35
C ALA A 8 -5.56 16.32 -21.82
N ARG A 9 -5.95 15.13 -21.31
CA ARG A 9 -5.89 14.79 -19.88
C ARG A 9 -4.49 15.09 -19.32
N ILE A 10 -4.38 16.00 -18.35
CA ILE A 10 -3.10 16.43 -17.78
C ILE A 10 -2.70 15.57 -16.57
N SER A 11 -1.45 15.13 -16.54
CA SER A 11 -0.89 14.43 -15.36
C SER A 11 -0.83 15.37 -14.15
N TYR A 12 -1.08 14.86 -12.94
CA TYR A 12 -0.97 15.62 -11.69
C TYR A 12 0.39 16.30 -11.52
N HIS A 13 1.49 15.66 -11.92
CA HIS A 13 2.83 16.25 -11.86
C HIS A 13 2.95 17.45 -12.83
N GLU A 14 2.31 17.38 -14.00
CA GLU A 14 2.24 18.50 -14.94
C GLU A 14 1.33 19.63 -14.43
N TYR A 15 0.14 19.29 -13.92
CA TYR A 15 -0.78 20.24 -13.26
C TYR A 15 -0.06 21.01 -12.14
N LYS A 16 0.60 20.31 -11.21
CA LYS A 16 1.42 20.87 -10.12
C LYS A 16 2.52 21.82 -10.65
N ARG A 17 3.16 21.47 -11.78
CA ARG A 17 4.19 22.28 -12.45
C ARG A 17 3.63 23.53 -13.14
N ARG A 18 2.47 23.43 -13.80
CA ARG A 18 1.77 24.56 -14.45
C ARG A 18 1.18 25.53 -13.41
N LEU A 19 0.50 25.00 -12.39
CA LEU A 19 -0.11 25.74 -11.27
C LEU A 19 0.91 26.62 -10.53
N LYS A 20 2.12 26.09 -10.27
CA LYS A 20 3.21 26.85 -9.62
C LYS A 20 3.74 28.01 -10.48
N LYS A 21 3.69 27.92 -11.81
CA LYS A 21 4.05 29.03 -12.71
C LYS A 21 2.98 30.10 -12.71
N LEU A 22 1.75 29.71 -13.04
CA LEU A 22 0.58 30.61 -13.11
C LEU A 22 0.38 31.40 -11.81
N THR A 23 0.46 30.74 -10.64
CA THR A 23 0.32 31.44 -9.35
C THR A 23 1.45 32.43 -9.06
N GLU A 24 2.69 32.18 -9.50
CA GLU A 24 3.79 33.14 -9.38
C GLU A 24 3.69 34.29 -10.40
N GLU A 25 3.14 34.02 -11.59
CA GLU A 25 2.91 35.04 -12.62
C GLU A 25 1.75 35.97 -12.24
N ILE A 26 0.65 35.43 -11.70
CA ILE A 26 -0.45 36.19 -11.09
C ILE A 26 0.07 37.08 -9.94
N LYS A 27 0.91 36.55 -9.04
CA LYS A 27 1.53 37.36 -7.97
C LYS A 27 2.39 38.50 -8.52
N LYS A 28 3.16 38.25 -9.58
CA LYS A 28 4.00 39.27 -10.24
C LYS A 28 3.15 40.33 -10.93
N GLU A 29 2.09 39.94 -11.63
CA GLU A 29 1.21 40.86 -12.36
C GLU A 29 0.36 41.70 -11.39
N LYS A 30 -0.19 41.12 -10.31
CA LYS A 30 -0.87 41.88 -9.24
C LYS A 30 0.08 42.89 -8.57
N LYS A 31 1.37 42.57 -8.40
CA LYS A 31 2.37 43.54 -7.92
C LYS A 31 2.67 44.66 -8.93
N LYS A 32 2.46 44.47 -10.24
CA LYS A 32 2.60 45.54 -11.24
C LYS A 32 1.37 46.44 -11.30
N THR A 33 0.16 45.89 -11.22
CA THR A 33 -1.09 46.67 -11.27
C THR A 33 -1.29 47.56 -10.03
N ILE A 34 -0.82 47.14 -8.86
CA ILE A 34 -0.79 47.99 -7.65
C ILE A 34 -0.07 49.33 -7.90
N ASN A 35 0.98 49.36 -8.73
CA ASN A 35 1.72 50.59 -9.06
C ASN A 35 1.18 51.34 -10.31
N LYS A 36 0.17 50.81 -11.01
CA LYS A 36 -0.42 51.44 -12.21
C LYS A 36 -1.92 51.17 -12.25
N ASN A 37 -2.71 52.18 -11.87
CA ASN A 37 -4.15 52.10 -11.62
C ASN A 37 -4.99 51.83 -12.89
N LYS A 38 -4.90 50.59 -13.39
CA LYS A 38 -5.65 49.99 -14.51
C LYS A 38 -5.81 48.50 -14.24
N ASN A 39 -6.95 47.92 -14.59
CA ASN A 39 -7.02 46.47 -14.81
C ASN A 39 -6.03 46.09 -15.92
N SER A 40 -5.25 45.04 -15.69
CA SER A 40 -4.35 44.47 -16.70
C SER A 40 -5.09 43.34 -17.41
N ASP A 41 -5.25 43.43 -18.72
CA ASP A 41 -5.79 42.36 -19.55
C ASP A 41 -4.93 41.08 -19.53
N ASN A 42 -3.71 41.15 -18.98
CA ASN A 42 -2.88 39.97 -18.72
C ASN A 42 -3.33 39.24 -17.44
N LEU A 43 -3.84 39.98 -16.45
CA LEU A 43 -4.23 39.41 -15.17
C LEU A 43 -5.49 38.55 -15.31
N THR A 44 -6.49 39.07 -16.02
CA THR A 44 -7.70 38.29 -16.38
C THR A 44 -7.36 37.06 -17.21
N LYS A 45 -6.46 37.16 -18.20
CA LYS A 45 -5.99 36.00 -18.98
C LYS A 45 -5.30 34.94 -18.12
N LEU A 46 -4.46 35.33 -17.17
CA LEU A 46 -3.81 34.40 -16.24
C LEU A 46 -4.83 33.73 -15.28
N GLU A 47 -5.88 34.45 -14.88
CA GLU A 47 -6.95 33.91 -14.04
C GLU A 47 -7.91 33.00 -14.84
N GLU A 48 -8.16 33.28 -16.11
CA GLU A 48 -8.83 32.38 -17.06
C GLU A 48 -8.01 31.11 -17.34
N GLU A 49 -6.68 31.23 -17.56
CA GLU A 49 -5.80 30.09 -17.80
C GLU A 49 -5.69 29.19 -16.55
N LEU A 50 -5.66 29.79 -15.35
CA LEU A 50 -5.78 29.07 -14.09
C LEU A 50 -7.12 28.33 -13.97
N SER A 51 -8.23 28.97 -14.37
CA SER A 51 -9.55 28.33 -14.38
C SER A 51 -9.62 27.13 -15.34
N LYS A 52 -9.09 27.28 -16.56
CA LYS A 52 -9.00 26.20 -17.55
C LYS A 52 -8.11 25.05 -17.06
N LEU A 53 -6.95 25.35 -16.47
CA LEU A 53 -6.06 24.35 -15.89
C LEU A 53 -6.75 23.52 -14.79
N ASN A 54 -7.55 24.18 -13.94
CA ASN A 54 -8.35 23.50 -12.92
C ASN A 54 -9.47 22.64 -13.54
N ALA A 55 -10.13 23.12 -14.59
CA ALA A 55 -11.17 22.37 -15.31
C ALA A 55 -10.60 21.10 -15.96
N MET A 56 -9.47 21.19 -16.67
CA MET A 56 -8.81 20.03 -17.29
C MET A 56 -8.38 18.96 -16.27
N TYR A 57 -7.97 19.37 -15.06
CA TYR A 57 -7.67 18.43 -13.97
C TYR A 57 -8.94 17.82 -13.35
N ASN A 58 -10.01 18.61 -13.19
CA ASN A 58 -11.24 18.15 -12.55
C ASN A 58 -12.08 17.23 -13.43
N LEU A 59 -12.17 17.49 -14.75
CA LEU A 59 -12.88 16.60 -15.69
C LEU A 59 -12.30 15.18 -15.68
N GLY A 60 -10.97 15.06 -15.68
CA GLY A 60 -10.28 13.76 -15.62
C GLY A 60 -10.49 12.95 -14.34
N ASN A 61 -11.11 13.54 -13.31
CA ASN A 61 -11.45 12.88 -12.04
C ASN A 61 -12.98 12.72 -11.86
N ALA A 62 -13.80 13.06 -12.86
CA ALA A 62 -15.27 13.01 -12.77
C ALA A 62 -15.90 11.76 -13.43
N GLU A 63 -15.13 11.00 -14.22
CA GLU A 63 -15.61 9.82 -14.96
C GLU A 63 -15.57 8.51 -14.15
N ASP A 64 -14.96 8.51 -12.95
CA ASP A 64 -14.85 7.35 -12.06
C ASP A 64 -15.43 7.67 -10.66
N GLY A 65 -16.75 7.58 -10.54
CA GLY A 65 -17.47 8.02 -9.33
C GLY A 65 -19.00 8.05 -9.45
N GLY A 66 -19.60 6.98 -9.96
CA GLY A 66 -21.04 6.88 -10.18
C GLY A 66 -21.91 6.86 -8.91
N GLU A 67 -23.07 7.51 -9.03
CA GLU A 67 -24.32 7.33 -8.26
C GLU A 67 -24.32 7.51 -6.73
N MET A 68 -24.85 8.68 -6.34
CA MET A 68 -25.91 8.89 -5.33
C MET A 68 -26.14 7.83 -4.23
N ASN A 69 -26.11 8.29 -2.99
CA ASN A 69 -27.36 8.37 -2.23
C ASN A 69 -27.33 9.51 -1.20
N ASN A 70 -28.50 10.12 -0.94
CA ASN A 70 -28.60 11.33 -0.13
C ASN A 70 -29.94 11.36 0.63
N SER A 71 -29.89 11.14 1.95
CA SER A 71 -31.09 11.16 2.81
C SER A 71 -30.79 11.76 4.19
N GLU A 72 -30.85 13.09 4.22
CA GLU A 72 -31.48 13.94 5.25
C GLU A 72 -31.35 13.66 6.77
N LYS A 73 -31.07 14.77 7.50
CA LYS A 73 -31.58 15.14 8.86
C LYS A 73 -30.98 14.39 10.09
N GLN A 74 -30.82 15.02 11.27
CA GLN A 74 -30.93 16.43 11.68
C GLN A 74 -30.25 16.65 13.07
N LYS A 75 -29.73 17.87 13.31
CA LYS A 75 -29.70 18.58 14.63
C LYS A 75 -28.90 17.94 15.80
N ASP A 76 -28.53 18.63 16.89
CA ASP A 76 -28.65 20.05 17.32
C ASP A 76 -27.54 20.40 18.36
N HIS A 77 -27.36 21.70 18.68
CA HIS A 77 -26.86 22.31 19.94
C HIS A 77 -25.59 21.74 20.65
N ASP A 78 -24.46 22.46 20.84
CA ASP A 78 -24.15 23.69 21.63
C ASP A 78 -23.33 23.36 22.92
N SER A 79 -22.66 24.26 23.66
CA SER A 79 -22.57 25.74 23.63
C SER A 79 -21.29 26.28 24.33
N GLU A 80 -20.90 27.54 23.99
CA GLU A 80 -20.32 28.58 24.88
C GLU A 80 -18.87 28.46 25.47
N ALA A 81 -18.14 29.56 25.78
CA ALA A 81 -18.31 31.00 25.47
C ALA A 81 -17.02 31.87 25.69
N ASN A 82 -16.84 32.89 24.83
CA ASN A 82 -16.20 34.22 25.05
C ASN A 82 -14.77 34.29 25.66
N ILE A 83 -14.04 35.41 25.85
CA ILE A 83 -14.22 36.88 25.81
C ILE A 83 -12.85 37.46 25.30
N HIS A 84 -12.59 38.62 24.64
CA HIS A 84 -13.24 39.92 24.39
C HIS A 84 -12.89 40.46 22.95
N GLU A 85 -13.29 41.69 22.60
CA GLU A 85 -12.86 42.48 21.43
C GLU A 85 -11.78 43.53 21.77
N ASP A 86 -11.03 44.05 20.79
CA ASP A 86 -10.68 45.50 20.71
C ASP A 86 -10.30 45.93 19.26
N MET A 87 -10.16 47.24 19.03
CA MET A 87 -10.33 47.89 17.72
C MET A 87 -9.07 48.22 16.88
N LYS A 88 -9.31 48.29 15.57
CA LYS A 88 -8.75 49.20 14.52
C LYS A 88 -7.54 48.81 13.64
N ASP A 89 -7.92 48.77 12.34
CA ASP A 89 -7.21 49.25 11.14
C ASP A 89 -6.08 48.39 10.56
N GLY A 90 -6.02 48.35 9.23
CA GLY A 90 -5.22 47.42 8.44
C GLY A 90 -6.06 46.55 7.50
N VAL A 91 -6.51 47.13 6.38
CA VAL A 91 -7.26 46.43 5.31
C VAL A 91 -6.53 45.16 4.87
N THR A 92 -7.05 44.01 5.27
CA THR A 92 -6.46 42.69 5.05
C THR A 92 -7.27 41.90 4.04
N THR A 93 -6.59 41.34 3.03
CA THR A 93 -7.20 40.85 1.78
C THR A 93 -7.78 39.43 1.91
N THR A 94 -8.59 39.20 2.94
CA THR A 94 -8.96 37.85 3.42
C THR A 94 -10.11 37.22 2.63
N GLU A 95 -11.00 38.01 2.03
CA GLU A 95 -12.27 37.51 1.48
C GLU A 95 -12.19 36.92 0.06
N LEU A 96 -11.11 37.17 -0.69
CA LEU A 96 -10.95 36.67 -2.08
C LEU A 96 -10.70 35.15 -2.21
N TYR A 97 -10.65 34.41 -1.10
CA TYR A 97 -10.49 32.95 -1.10
C TYR A 97 -11.83 32.18 -0.94
N SER A 98 -12.96 32.88 -0.83
CA SER A 98 -14.27 32.26 -0.62
C SER A 98 -14.98 31.82 -1.92
N TYR A 99 -14.35 30.96 -2.73
CA TYR A 99 -15.07 30.16 -3.75
C TYR A 99 -14.37 28.82 -4.09
N ASN A 100 -14.22 27.98 -3.07
CA ASN A 100 -14.43 26.52 -3.18
C ASN A 100 -14.39 25.93 -1.77
N ALA A 101 -15.57 25.78 -1.16
CA ALA A 101 -15.72 25.22 0.18
C ALA A 101 -15.55 23.69 0.18
N VAL A 102 -14.31 23.25 -0.06
CA VAL A 102 -13.90 21.83 -0.01
C VAL A 102 -14.27 21.28 1.37
N SER A 103 -15.30 20.42 1.40
CA SER A 103 -15.86 19.84 2.63
C SER A 103 -14.78 19.30 3.54
N LYS A 104 -14.97 19.37 4.88
CA LYS A 104 -14.03 18.78 5.86
C LYS A 104 -13.71 17.30 5.57
N LYS A 105 -14.63 16.55 4.93
CA LYS A 105 -14.39 15.18 4.43
C LYS A 105 -13.45 15.17 3.21
N ALA A 106 -13.70 16.01 2.21
CA ALA A 106 -12.83 16.15 1.03
C ALA A 106 -11.43 16.67 1.39
N LEU A 107 -11.31 17.63 2.32
CA LEU A 107 -10.02 18.14 2.78
C LEU A 107 -9.21 17.07 3.55
N ARG A 108 -9.88 16.20 4.32
CA ARG A 108 -9.27 15.00 4.92
C ARG A 108 -8.83 13.99 3.84
N ASN A 109 -9.65 13.77 2.81
CA ASN A 109 -9.31 12.88 1.69
C ASN A 109 -8.09 13.39 0.92
N ILE A 110 -8.06 14.67 0.53
CA ILE A 110 -6.90 15.31 -0.13
C ILE A 110 -5.65 15.20 0.73
N LYS A 111 -5.75 15.43 2.06
CA LYS A 111 -4.61 15.23 2.98
C LYS A 111 -4.20 13.76 3.12
N ARG A 112 -5.09 12.80 2.82
CA ARG A 112 -4.78 11.35 2.76
C ARG A 112 -4.15 10.96 1.43
N THR A 113 -4.61 11.49 0.29
CA THR A 113 -3.95 11.24 -1.01
C THR A 113 -2.58 11.89 -1.05
N GLN A 114 -2.43 13.16 -0.64
CA GLN A 114 -1.13 13.83 -0.55
C GLN A 114 -0.12 13.09 0.34
N ARG A 115 -0.58 12.44 1.41
CA ARG A 115 0.28 11.56 2.23
C ARG A 115 0.72 10.32 1.44
N LYS A 116 -0.22 9.59 0.82
CA LYS A 116 0.10 8.44 -0.05
C LYS A 116 1.01 8.83 -1.22
N GLU A 117 0.77 9.96 -1.86
CA GLU A 117 1.59 10.51 -2.96
C GLU A 117 3.02 10.74 -2.51
N MET A 118 3.23 11.43 -1.36
CA MET A 118 4.58 11.65 -0.81
C MET A 118 5.25 10.37 -0.33
N GLU A 119 4.47 9.38 0.11
CA GLU A 119 4.96 8.07 0.55
C GLU A 119 5.41 7.21 -0.63
N ILE A 120 4.63 7.18 -1.72
CA ILE A 120 5.00 6.57 -3.00
C ILE A 120 6.22 7.28 -3.62
N GLU A 121 6.24 8.61 -3.68
CA GLU A 121 7.38 9.40 -4.19
C GLU A 121 8.68 9.06 -3.42
N LYS A 122 8.57 8.78 -2.11
CA LYS A 122 9.71 8.40 -1.25
C LYS A 122 10.14 6.94 -1.42
N ILE A 123 9.21 6.05 -1.79
CA ILE A 123 9.46 4.64 -2.15
C ILE A 123 10.11 4.55 -3.54
N GLU A 124 9.67 5.35 -4.50
CA GLU A 124 10.32 5.45 -5.81
C GLU A 124 11.75 6.00 -5.67
N GLN A 125 11.95 7.05 -4.86
CA GLN A 125 13.28 7.61 -4.56
C GLN A 125 14.21 6.67 -3.77
N SER A 126 13.72 5.57 -3.18
CA SER A 126 14.55 4.57 -2.48
C SER A 126 14.96 3.37 -3.36
N ARG A 127 14.52 3.35 -4.63
CA ARG A 127 14.94 2.34 -5.60
C ARG A 127 16.40 2.51 -5.99
N SER A 128 17.08 1.39 -6.23
CA SER A 128 18.44 1.41 -6.78
C SER A 128 18.39 1.37 -8.30
N LYS A 129 19.32 2.03 -9.00
CA LYS A 129 19.40 1.98 -10.47
C LYS A 129 19.64 0.57 -11.04
N ILE A 130 20.21 -0.33 -10.23
CA ILE A 130 20.34 -1.75 -10.57
C ILE A 130 18.98 -2.44 -10.44
N GLY A 131 18.24 -2.09 -9.37
CA GLY A 131 16.89 -2.54 -9.08
C GLY A 131 15.82 -2.07 -10.08
N GLU A 132 15.99 -0.89 -10.68
CA GLU A 132 15.15 -0.41 -11.79
C GLU A 132 15.29 -1.32 -13.02
N LEU A 133 16.53 -1.64 -13.42
CA LEU A 133 16.81 -2.56 -14.53
C LEU A 133 16.31 -3.98 -14.24
N GLU A 134 16.50 -4.45 -13.00
CA GLU A 134 15.99 -5.73 -12.50
C GLU A 134 14.45 -5.80 -12.55
N TYR A 135 13.77 -4.72 -12.17
CA TYR A 135 12.31 -4.61 -12.24
C TYR A 135 11.79 -4.61 -13.68
N ASP A 136 12.43 -3.86 -14.57
CA ASP A 136 12.04 -3.78 -15.98
C ASP A 136 12.27 -5.11 -16.71
N GLU A 137 13.40 -5.79 -16.46
CA GLU A 137 13.68 -7.13 -17.02
C GLU A 137 12.66 -8.17 -16.53
N LEU A 138 12.31 -8.14 -15.24
CA LEU A 138 11.30 -9.03 -14.67
C LEU A 138 9.90 -8.73 -15.21
N ALA A 139 9.54 -7.46 -15.38
CA ALA A 139 8.29 -7.04 -15.98
C ALA A 139 8.18 -7.48 -17.45
N GLU A 140 9.23 -7.35 -18.26
CA GLU A 140 9.26 -7.88 -19.63
C GLU A 140 9.21 -9.42 -19.67
N CYS A 141 9.72 -10.11 -18.66
CA CYS A 141 9.54 -11.56 -18.52
C CYS A 141 8.10 -11.96 -18.13
N LEU A 142 7.44 -11.20 -17.26
CA LEU A 142 6.05 -11.43 -16.88
C LEU A 142 5.05 -11.11 -18.01
N LYS A 143 5.31 -10.06 -18.81
CA LYS A 143 4.48 -9.73 -19.99
C LYS A 143 4.34 -10.89 -20.97
N LYS A 144 5.40 -11.68 -21.17
CA LYS A 144 5.42 -12.86 -22.05
C LYS A 144 4.46 -13.97 -21.60
N VAL A 145 4.00 -13.95 -20.34
CA VAL A 145 3.03 -14.90 -19.76
C VAL A 145 1.72 -14.22 -19.34
N ASN A 146 1.41 -13.06 -19.92
CA ASN A 146 0.25 -12.22 -19.63
C ASN A 146 0.09 -11.85 -18.12
N LYS A 147 1.20 -11.54 -17.47
CA LYS A 147 1.23 -11.11 -16.06
C LYS A 147 1.98 -9.78 -15.89
N THR A 148 1.71 -9.08 -14.79
CA THR A 148 2.38 -7.83 -14.41
C THR A 148 2.61 -7.76 -12.90
N ILE A 149 3.50 -6.85 -12.49
CA ILE A 149 3.90 -6.67 -11.08
C ILE A 149 2.92 -5.71 -10.40
N HIS A 150 2.33 -6.15 -9.30
CA HIS A 150 1.64 -5.29 -8.34
C HIS A 150 2.59 -4.92 -7.19
N PRO A 151 2.93 -3.63 -7.02
CA PRO A 151 3.92 -3.21 -6.04
C PRO A 151 3.40 -3.33 -4.60
N ILE A 152 4.22 -3.95 -3.75
CA ILE A 152 4.02 -4.06 -2.29
C ILE A 152 4.97 -3.07 -1.59
N ALA A 153 4.61 -2.61 -0.39
CA ALA A 153 5.43 -1.69 0.40
C ALA A 153 6.80 -2.30 0.75
N PRO A 154 7.90 -1.52 0.69
CA PRO A 154 9.25 -2.01 0.98
C PRO A 154 9.51 -2.06 2.49
N ASP A 155 8.81 -2.95 3.17
CA ASP A 155 8.96 -3.25 4.59
C ASP A 155 9.30 -4.74 4.83
N GLY A 156 9.52 -5.11 6.09
CA GLY A 156 9.82 -6.50 6.46
C GLY A 156 8.68 -7.48 6.18
N ASN A 157 7.44 -7.00 6.00
CA ASN A 157 6.24 -7.81 5.77
C ASN A 157 5.96 -8.05 4.27
N CYS A 158 6.77 -7.50 3.35
CA CYS A 158 6.55 -7.57 1.89
C CYS A 158 6.23 -8.99 1.35
N LEU A 159 6.86 -10.05 1.89
CA LEU A 159 6.52 -11.43 1.53
C LEU A 159 5.05 -11.74 1.85
N TYR A 160 4.65 -11.55 3.10
CA TYR A 160 3.32 -11.87 3.61
C TYR A 160 2.24 -11.02 2.94
N GLU A 161 2.47 -9.72 2.76
CA GLU A 161 1.55 -8.84 2.03
C GLU A 161 1.44 -9.22 0.54
N SER A 162 2.52 -9.68 -0.10
CA SER A 162 2.46 -10.16 -1.49
C SER A 162 1.56 -11.41 -1.66
N ILE A 163 1.54 -12.28 -0.64
CA ILE A 163 0.71 -13.48 -0.56
C ILE A 163 -0.74 -13.14 -0.19
N LEU A 164 -0.97 -12.26 0.80
CA LEU A 164 -2.29 -11.76 1.17
C LEU A 164 -2.99 -11.08 0.00
N HIS A 165 -2.24 -10.29 -0.79
CA HIS A 165 -2.76 -9.68 -1.99
C HIS A 165 -3.18 -10.72 -3.05
N GLN A 166 -2.43 -11.83 -3.23
CA GLN A 166 -2.87 -12.94 -4.09
C GLN A 166 -4.12 -13.63 -3.55
N LEU A 167 -4.18 -13.92 -2.25
CA LEU A 167 -5.35 -14.57 -1.62
C LEU A 167 -6.61 -13.74 -1.81
N ARG A 168 -6.55 -12.43 -1.52
CA ARG A 168 -7.68 -11.48 -1.66
C ARG A 168 -8.15 -11.29 -3.11
N GLN A 169 -7.33 -11.64 -4.11
CA GLN A 169 -7.75 -11.64 -5.52
C GLN A 169 -8.25 -12.99 -6.03
N ARG A 170 -7.69 -14.11 -5.56
CA ARG A 170 -7.91 -15.46 -6.15
C ARG A 170 -8.85 -16.36 -5.34
N VAL A 171 -9.15 -16.01 -4.09
CA VAL A 171 -10.07 -16.78 -3.22
C VAL A 171 -11.42 -16.05 -3.14
N SER A 172 -12.39 -16.51 -3.92
CA SER A 172 -13.74 -15.93 -4.01
C SER A 172 -14.78 -16.63 -3.14
N GLY A 173 -14.34 -17.45 -2.17
CA GLY A 173 -15.22 -18.18 -1.26
C GLY A 173 -14.44 -18.75 -0.08
N CYS A 174 -15.05 -18.70 1.10
CA CYS A 174 -14.48 -19.10 2.38
C CYS A 174 -15.49 -19.93 3.19
N LYS A 175 -14.99 -20.64 4.20
CA LYS A 175 -15.74 -21.45 5.18
C LYS A 175 -15.43 -21.04 6.63
N TYR A 176 -14.33 -20.32 6.83
CA TYR A 176 -13.80 -19.93 8.12
C TYR A 176 -13.42 -18.44 8.10
N HIS A 177 -13.66 -17.74 9.20
CA HIS A 177 -13.41 -16.31 9.37
C HIS A 177 -12.49 -16.04 10.58
N GLU A 178 -12.24 -14.76 10.89
CA GLU A 178 -11.35 -14.33 11.97
C GLU A 178 -11.76 -14.94 13.33
N GLU A 179 -13.06 -15.08 13.58
CA GLU A 179 -13.61 -15.71 14.77
C GLU A 179 -13.20 -17.19 14.91
N ASP A 180 -13.09 -17.97 13.82
CA ASP A 180 -12.67 -19.38 13.90
C ASP A 180 -11.21 -19.51 14.33
N PHE A 181 -10.36 -18.59 13.86
CA PHE A 181 -8.95 -18.51 14.26
C PHE A 181 -8.80 -18.05 15.72
N LEU A 182 -9.55 -17.03 16.14
CA LEU A 182 -9.58 -16.56 17.53
C LEU A 182 -10.08 -17.65 18.50
N ASN A 183 -11.11 -18.40 18.11
CA ASN A 183 -11.59 -19.57 18.86
C ASN A 183 -10.54 -20.69 18.96
N LEU A 184 -9.75 -20.92 17.90
CA LEU A 184 -8.64 -21.89 17.89
C LEU A 184 -7.48 -21.48 18.81
N LEU A 185 -7.28 -20.19 19.03
CA LEU A 185 -6.31 -19.65 20.00
C LEU A 185 -6.86 -19.54 21.44
N HIS A 186 -8.18 -19.59 21.61
CA HIS A 186 -8.88 -19.25 22.86
C HIS A 186 -8.66 -17.79 23.32
N GLU A 187 -8.49 -16.87 22.37
CA GLU A 187 -8.19 -15.45 22.61
C GLU A 187 -9.24 -14.52 21.99
N ASP A 188 -9.59 -13.43 22.67
CA ASP A 188 -10.55 -12.42 22.14
C ASP A 188 -9.99 -11.63 20.94
N ARG A 189 -8.65 -11.48 20.86
CA ARG A 189 -7.94 -10.75 19.79
C ARG A 189 -6.53 -11.29 19.61
N PHE A 190 -6.08 -11.35 18.37
CA PHE A 190 -4.71 -11.74 18.03
C PHE A 190 -3.73 -10.56 18.09
N SER A 191 -2.52 -10.81 18.62
CA SER A 191 -1.34 -9.94 18.49
C SER A 191 -0.06 -10.77 18.63
N LEU A 192 0.98 -10.45 17.86
CA LEU A 192 2.28 -11.10 17.98
C LEU A 192 2.99 -10.78 19.31
N ASP A 193 2.75 -9.60 19.90
CA ASP A 193 3.36 -9.19 21.18
C ASP A 193 2.97 -10.10 22.36
N SER A 194 1.84 -10.83 22.24
CA SER A 194 1.33 -11.78 23.24
C SER A 194 1.60 -13.25 22.90
N VAL A 195 2.20 -13.57 21.73
CA VAL A 195 2.48 -14.96 21.35
C VAL A 195 3.69 -15.51 22.10
N ASN A 196 3.49 -16.58 22.86
CA ASN A 196 4.56 -17.43 23.36
C ASN A 196 4.68 -18.72 22.52
N LEU A 197 5.71 -18.80 21.67
CA LEU A 197 5.91 -19.97 20.80
C LEU A 197 6.21 -21.27 21.57
N ARG A 198 6.61 -21.22 22.85
CA ARG A 198 6.85 -22.43 23.65
C ARG A 198 5.58 -23.26 23.88
N ASP A 199 4.42 -22.61 23.88
CA ASP A 199 3.12 -23.28 24.07
C ASP A 199 2.75 -24.16 22.85
N TYR A 200 3.37 -23.91 21.70
CA TYR A 200 3.11 -24.63 20.44
C TYR A 200 4.11 -25.76 20.15
N GLN A 201 5.27 -25.82 20.83
CA GLN A 201 6.29 -26.85 20.58
C GLN A 201 5.78 -28.27 20.82
N ASN A 202 5.04 -28.49 21.90
CA ASN A 202 4.77 -29.84 22.43
C ASN A 202 3.52 -30.51 21.82
N GLY A 203 3.21 -30.23 20.55
CA GLY A 203 2.20 -30.97 19.80
C GLY A 203 0.74 -30.69 20.18
N GLY A 204 0.42 -29.47 20.64
CA GLY A 204 -0.96 -28.99 20.63
C GLY A 204 -1.49 -28.97 19.18
N LEU A 205 -2.66 -29.56 18.95
CA LEU A 205 -3.23 -29.76 17.60
C LEU A 205 -3.78 -28.45 17.02
N PHE A 206 -2.89 -27.53 16.67
CA PHE A 206 -3.25 -26.31 15.95
C PHE A 206 -3.77 -26.68 14.56
N ASP A 207 -5.05 -26.44 14.30
CA ASP A 207 -5.71 -26.95 13.11
C ASP A 207 -5.47 -26.08 11.87
N PHE A 208 -4.30 -26.25 11.25
CA PHE A 208 -3.96 -25.59 9.99
C PHE A 208 -4.98 -25.84 8.85
N ARG A 209 -5.86 -26.84 8.96
CA ARG A 209 -6.80 -27.19 7.87
C ARG A 209 -7.84 -26.10 7.61
N ILE A 210 -8.08 -25.18 8.56
CA ILE A 210 -9.00 -24.05 8.34
C ILE A 210 -8.46 -23.10 7.26
N PHE A 211 -7.13 -22.90 7.19
CA PHE A 211 -6.50 -21.91 6.32
C PHE A 211 -6.53 -22.23 4.82
N SER A 212 -6.95 -23.43 4.41
CA SER A 212 -7.16 -23.72 2.99
C SER A 212 -8.47 -23.16 2.41
N ASP A 213 -9.43 -22.81 3.28
CA ASP A 213 -10.74 -22.23 2.95
C ASP A 213 -11.06 -20.97 3.80
N PHE A 214 -10.04 -20.27 4.31
CA PHE A 214 -10.19 -19.14 5.22
C PHE A 214 -10.38 -17.81 4.47
N ASP A 215 -11.15 -16.90 5.07
CA ASP A 215 -11.43 -15.56 4.52
C ASP A 215 -10.16 -14.68 4.40
N PRO A 216 -9.71 -14.32 3.18
CA PRO A 216 -8.54 -13.46 2.97
C PRO A 216 -8.64 -12.06 3.59
N GLN A 217 -9.84 -11.62 3.98
CA GLN A 217 -10.08 -10.35 4.63
C GLN A 217 -9.78 -10.39 6.13
N GLY A 218 -9.94 -11.55 6.78
CA GLY A 218 -9.58 -11.79 8.18
C GLY A 218 -8.11 -12.16 8.40
N LEU A 219 -7.28 -12.20 7.34
CA LEU A 219 -5.85 -12.48 7.44
C LEU A 219 -5.02 -11.19 7.39
N SER A 220 -4.01 -11.11 8.26
CA SER A 220 -2.97 -10.06 8.30
C SER A 220 -1.58 -10.65 8.09
N SER A 221 -0.58 -9.82 7.82
CA SER A 221 0.82 -10.27 7.70
C SER A 221 1.34 -10.85 9.02
N ASP A 222 0.87 -10.32 10.15
CA ASP A 222 1.18 -10.82 11.49
C ASP A 222 0.59 -12.22 11.73
N ILE A 223 -0.62 -12.49 11.25
CA ILE A 223 -1.22 -13.83 11.29
C ILE A 223 -0.40 -14.80 10.42
N LEU A 224 -0.03 -14.41 9.18
CA LEU A 224 0.78 -15.28 8.33
C LEU A 224 2.20 -15.54 8.90
N ARG A 225 2.81 -14.56 9.59
CA ARG A 225 4.06 -14.75 10.34
C ARG A 225 3.90 -15.82 11.43
N PHE A 226 2.85 -15.71 12.24
CA PHE A 226 2.55 -16.67 13.30
C PHE A 226 2.29 -18.08 12.74
N LEU A 227 1.47 -18.19 11.68
CA LEU A 227 1.17 -19.46 11.03
C LEU A 227 2.44 -20.11 10.46
N ALA A 228 3.30 -19.35 9.79
CA ALA A 228 4.58 -19.85 9.30
C ALA A 228 5.48 -20.32 10.47
N ALA A 229 5.66 -19.49 11.50
CA ALA A 229 6.49 -19.79 12.66
C ALA A 229 6.02 -21.06 13.39
N VAL A 230 4.72 -21.19 13.67
CA VAL A 230 4.15 -22.37 14.36
C VAL A 230 4.21 -23.62 13.47
N TYR A 231 3.96 -23.49 12.16
CA TYR A 231 4.04 -24.64 11.25
C TYR A 231 5.47 -25.16 11.12
N ILE A 232 6.44 -24.26 10.95
CA ILE A 232 7.87 -24.60 10.92
C ILE A 232 8.23 -25.28 12.26
N LEU A 233 7.89 -24.66 13.39
CA LEU A 233 8.18 -25.19 14.73
C LEU A 233 7.60 -26.59 14.99
N GLN A 234 6.43 -26.92 14.42
CA GLN A 234 5.77 -28.22 14.57
C GLN A 234 6.17 -29.28 13.52
N ASN A 235 7.04 -28.95 12.56
CA ASN A 235 7.46 -29.83 11.45
C ASN A 235 9.00 -29.82 11.31
N GLU A 236 9.74 -29.91 12.43
CA GLU A 236 11.19 -29.70 12.49
C GLU A 236 11.98 -30.53 11.47
N GLU A 237 11.66 -31.81 11.28
CA GLU A 237 12.38 -32.70 10.36
C GLU A 237 12.31 -32.26 8.88
N GLN A 238 11.35 -31.41 8.51
CA GLN A 238 11.20 -30.89 7.15
C GLN A 238 12.00 -29.60 6.90
N PHE A 239 12.40 -28.88 7.95
CA PHE A 239 12.98 -27.53 7.85
C PHE A 239 14.36 -27.38 8.52
N VAL A 240 14.72 -28.23 9.47
CA VAL A 240 15.97 -28.13 10.26
C VAL A 240 17.26 -28.08 9.40
N HIS A 241 17.25 -28.68 8.21
CA HIS A 241 18.40 -28.63 7.29
C HIS A 241 18.55 -27.31 6.51
N PHE A 242 17.55 -26.44 6.54
CA PHE A 242 17.57 -25.10 5.92
C PHE A 242 17.82 -23.99 6.94
N VAL A 243 17.63 -24.26 8.24
CA VAL A 243 17.88 -23.32 9.34
C VAL A 243 19.30 -23.48 9.84
N TYR A 244 20.11 -22.42 9.74
CA TYR A 244 21.49 -22.39 10.21
C TYR A 244 21.75 -21.11 11.03
N ALA A 245 22.67 -21.20 12.01
CA ALA A 245 23.13 -20.04 12.75
C ALA A 245 23.95 -19.10 11.84
N THR A 246 23.83 -17.79 12.04
CA THR A 246 24.61 -16.79 11.32
C THR A 246 26.11 -16.89 11.65
N GLU A 247 26.98 -16.69 10.65
CA GLU A 247 28.43 -16.73 10.86
C GLU A 247 28.88 -15.62 11.81
N GLY A 248 29.21 -16.01 13.05
CA GLY A 248 29.66 -15.10 14.12
C GLY A 248 28.92 -15.28 15.44
N ASP A 249 27.74 -15.88 15.42
CA ASP A 249 27.00 -16.24 16.63
C ASP A 249 27.48 -17.58 17.20
N GLU A 250 27.51 -17.73 18.53
CA GLU A 250 27.56 -19.07 19.12
C GLU A 250 26.24 -19.79 18.79
N PRO A 251 26.26 -21.04 18.27
CA PRO A 251 25.04 -21.78 17.99
C PRO A 251 24.20 -21.93 19.26
N ALA A 252 23.08 -21.21 19.31
CA ALA A 252 22.16 -21.29 20.44
C ALA A 252 21.70 -22.74 20.62
N ALA A 253 21.58 -23.18 21.87
CA ALA A 253 21.15 -24.54 22.22
C ALA A 253 19.77 -24.92 21.64
N ASP A 254 19.02 -23.93 21.15
CA ASP A 254 17.76 -24.08 20.44
C ASP A 254 17.69 -23.11 19.23
N THR A 255 18.72 -23.18 18.36
CA THR A 255 18.85 -22.34 17.15
C THR A 255 17.58 -22.41 16.27
N TYR A 256 16.91 -23.57 16.24
CA TYR A 256 15.68 -23.78 15.49
C TYR A 256 14.48 -23.00 16.05
N PHE A 257 14.27 -23.00 17.37
CA PHE A 257 13.27 -22.13 18.01
C PHE A 257 13.62 -20.65 17.84
N CYS A 258 14.90 -20.27 17.96
CA CYS A 258 15.33 -18.89 17.77
C CYS A 258 15.03 -18.37 16.35
N TYR A 259 15.10 -19.23 15.32
CA TYR A 259 14.63 -18.90 13.97
C TYR A 259 13.12 -18.66 13.93
N CYS A 260 12.32 -19.52 14.55
CA CYS A 260 10.86 -19.35 14.65
C CYS A 260 10.48 -18.06 15.41
N GLU A 261 11.24 -17.70 16.45
CA GLU A 261 11.11 -16.40 17.13
C GLU A 261 11.46 -15.21 16.23
N ALA A 262 12.46 -15.34 15.36
CA ALA A 262 12.83 -14.26 14.43
C ALA A 262 11.70 -13.98 13.42
N ILE A 263 10.97 -15.01 12.98
CA ILE A 263 9.78 -14.86 12.12
C ILE A 263 8.73 -13.95 12.75
N ILE A 264 8.35 -14.18 14.01
CA ILE A 264 7.38 -13.32 14.70
C ILE A 264 7.96 -11.95 15.07
N LYS A 265 9.28 -11.83 15.31
CA LYS A 265 9.96 -10.57 15.61
C LYS A 265 10.28 -9.70 14.38
N GLY A 266 9.68 -10.01 13.23
CA GLY A 266 9.71 -9.14 12.04
C GLY A 266 10.85 -9.37 11.04
N VAL A 267 11.59 -10.49 11.12
CA VAL A 267 12.65 -10.79 10.13
C VAL A 267 12.08 -10.87 8.70
N TYR A 268 12.90 -10.56 7.70
CA TYR A 268 12.55 -10.73 6.30
C TYR A 268 12.33 -12.22 5.98
N GLY A 269 11.19 -12.55 5.37
CA GLY A 269 10.85 -13.91 4.99
C GLY A 269 11.68 -14.46 3.82
N SER A 270 11.71 -15.78 3.72
CA SER A 270 12.55 -16.57 2.81
C SER A 270 11.77 -17.69 2.11
N GLU A 271 12.47 -18.59 1.43
CA GLU A 271 11.90 -19.82 0.86
C GLU A 271 11.32 -20.78 1.90
N ILE A 272 11.81 -20.74 3.15
CA ILE A 272 11.32 -21.57 4.26
C ILE A 272 9.88 -21.20 4.60
N GLU A 273 9.60 -19.90 4.72
CA GLU A 273 8.25 -19.38 5.01
C GLU A 273 7.30 -19.58 3.83
N ILE A 274 7.80 -19.48 2.59
CA ILE A 274 7.00 -19.75 1.38
C ILE A 274 6.58 -21.23 1.34
N ASN A 275 7.50 -22.16 1.63
CA ASN A 275 7.24 -23.60 1.69
C ASN A 275 6.22 -23.93 2.79
N ALA A 276 6.36 -23.35 3.99
CA ALA A 276 5.39 -23.48 5.08
C ALA A 276 4.00 -22.93 4.68
N LEU A 277 3.92 -21.68 4.23
CA LEU A 277 2.65 -21.03 3.84
C LEU A 277 1.94 -21.76 2.70
N SER A 278 2.69 -22.31 1.74
CA SER A 278 2.14 -23.10 0.64
C SER A 278 1.34 -24.30 1.16
N LYS A 279 1.92 -25.07 2.09
CA LYS A 279 1.28 -26.24 2.74
C LYS A 279 0.08 -25.85 3.61
N ILE A 280 0.21 -24.78 4.40
CA ILE A 280 -0.85 -24.28 5.30
C ILE A 280 -2.09 -23.85 4.51
N LEU A 281 -1.89 -23.00 3.50
CA LEU A 281 -2.96 -22.46 2.66
C LEU A 281 -3.47 -23.50 1.63
N LYS A 282 -2.75 -24.62 1.47
CA LYS A 282 -2.91 -25.59 0.36
C LYS A 282 -2.98 -24.91 -1.00
N LYS A 283 -2.08 -23.95 -1.22
CA LYS A 283 -1.92 -23.22 -2.48
C LYS A 283 -0.51 -23.42 -2.99
N LYS A 284 -0.37 -23.67 -4.29
CA LYS A 284 0.91 -23.63 -4.95
C LYS A 284 1.39 -22.18 -4.93
N ILE A 285 2.62 -21.91 -4.50
CA ILE A 285 3.19 -20.57 -4.54
C ILE A 285 4.32 -20.55 -5.56
N THR A 286 4.17 -19.72 -6.59
CA THR A 286 5.16 -19.57 -7.65
C THR A 286 5.83 -18.21 -7.57
N VAL A 287 7.15 -18.24 -7.44
CA VAL A 287 8.03 -17.08 -7.31
C VAL A 287 8.74 -16.85 -8.64
N TYR A 288 8.51 -15.70 -9.25
CA TYR A 288 9.28 -15.23 -10.40
C TYR A 288 10.48 -14.40 -9.93
N ASP A 289 11.65 -14.68 -10.51
CA ASP A 289 12.91 -13.95 -10.32
C ASP A 289 13.50 -13.66 -11.72
N VAL A 290 14.50 -12.78 -11.82
CA VAL A 290 15.12 -12.45 -13.11
C VAL A 290 15.74 -13.70 -13.74
N ASN A 291 15.14 -14.14 -14.85
CA ASN A 291 15.46 -15.37 -15.59
C ASN A 291 15.25 -16.70 -14.84
N MET A 292 14.52 -16.71 -13.71
CA MET A 292 14.22 -17.94 -12.95
C MET A 292 12.76 -17.97 -12.46
N LYS A 293 12.21 -19.17 -12.29
CA LYS A 293 10.88 -19.37 -11.67
C LYS A 293 10.91 -20.60 -10.76
N ILE A 294 10.65 -20.42 -9.47
CA ILE A 294 10.55 -21.51 -8.48
C ILE A 294 9.07 -21.70 -8.13
N SER A 295 8.66 -22.95 -7.83
CA SER A 295 7.31 -23.26 -7.36
C SER A 295 7.38 -24.13 -6.11
N TYR A 296 6.50 -23.86 -5.15
CA TYR A 296 6.34 -24.58 -3.89
C TYR A 296 4.91 -25.13 -3.83
N GLY A 297 4.72 -26.33 -3.28
CA GLY A 297 3.42 -27.00 -3.22
C GLY A 297 2.85 -27.35 -4.60
N GLU A 298 3.62 -28.03 -5.46
CA GLU A 298 3.18 -28.40 -6.82
C GLU A 298 2.00 -29.38 -6.83
N GLU A 299 1.73 -30.05 -5.69
CA GLU A 299 0.56 -30.90 -5.44
C GLU A 299 -0.76 -30.11 -5.23
N HIS A 300 -0.73 -28.78 -5.23
CA HIS A 300 -1.90 -27.94 -4.99
C HIS A 300 -2.48 -27.34 -6.28
N GLU A 301 -3.77 -27.58 -6.54
CA GLU A 301 -4.47 -27.16 -7.77
C GLU A 301 -4.60 -25.64 -7.95
N THR A 302 -4.54 -24.85 -6.87
CA THR A 302 -4.74 -23.40 -6.91
C THR A 302 -3.44 -22.66 -6.65
N GLU A 303 -3.07 -21.75 -7.57
CA GLU A 303 -1.74 -21.15 -7.67
C GLU A 303 -1.77 -19.65 -7.34
N LEU A 304 -0.84 -19.20 -6.49
CA LEU A 304 -0.57 -17.81 -6.15
C LEU A 304 0.75 -17.39 -6.80
N PHE A 305 0.81 -16.19 -7.37
CA PHE A 305 2.00 -15.68 -8.05
C PHE A 305 2.59 -14.48 -7.31
N ILE A 306 3.86 -14.56 -6.97
CA ILE A 306 4.65 -13.46 -6.41
C ILE A 306 5.94 -13.32 -7.20
N CYS A 307 6.62 -12.18 -7.09
CA CYS A 307 7.94 -11.99 -7.68
C CYS A 307 8.93 -11.42 -6.68
N PHE A 308 10.17 -11.84 -6.84
CA PHE A 308 11.28 -11.53 -5.97
C PHE A 308 12.22 -10.54 -6.67
N HIS A 309 12.81 -9.64 -5.89
CA HIS A 309 13.86 -8.75 -6.34
C HIS A 309 14.98 -8.75 -5.30
N HIS A 310 16.23 -8.86 -5.77
CA HIS A 310 17.44 -8.86 -4.96
C HIS A 310 17.89 -7.44 -4.60
N LYS A 311 17.65 -6.44 -5.48
CA LYS A 311 18.25 -5.10 -5.41
C LYS A 311 17.28 -3.96 -5.77
N LEU A 312 15.97 -4.22 -5.84
CA LEU A 312 14.94 -3.20 -6.13
C LEU A 312 15.09 -1.96 -5.24
N TYR A 313 15.22 -2.16 -3.93
CA TYR A 313 15.36 -1.10 -2.93
C TYR A 313 16.72 -1.15 -2.22
N ALA A 314 17.14 -0.02 -1.64
CA ALA A 314 18.39 0.07 -0.88
C ALA A 314 18.47 -0.87 0.35
N LEU A 315 17.34 -1.39 0.84
CA LEU A 315 17.25 -2.40 1.91
C LEU A 315 17.53 -3.83 1.41
N GLY A 316 17.67 -4.04 0.09
CA GLY A 316 18.01 -5.33 -0.51
C GLY A 316 16.80 -6.12 -1.00
N LYS A 317 16.64 -7.33 -0.46
CA LYS A 317 15.64 -8.33 -0.87
C LYS A 317 14.21 -7.82 -0.67
N HIS A 318 13.34 -8.00 -1.66
CA HIS A 318 11.95 -7.53 -1.66
C HIS A 318 11.02 -8.46 -2.44
N TYR A 319 9.78 -8.62 -1.96
CA TYR A 319 8.72 -9.37 -2.65
C TYR A 319 7.59 -8.44 -3.12
N ASN A 320 7.19 -8.59 -4.38
CA ASN A 320 5.98 -7.97 -4.95
C ASN A 320 4.97 -9.06 -5.32
N SER A 321 3.70 -8.69 -5.49
CA SER A 321 2.65 -9.61 -5.91
C SER A 321 2.53 -9.63 -7.44
N VAL A 322 2.12 -10.74 -8.06
CA VAL A 322 2.03 -10.84 -9.53
C VAL A 322 0.58 -11.10 -9.96
N VAL A 323 0.03 -10.17 -10.74
CA VAL A 323 -1.36 -10.21 -11.21
C VAL A 323 -1.41 -10.52 -12.70
N ASP A 324 -2.56 -11.00 -13.17
CA ASP A 324 -2.81 -11.19 -14.60
C ASP A 324 -3.10 -9.82 -15.26
N MET A 325 -2.75 -9.67 -16.55
CA MET A 325 -2.98 -8.44 -17.33
C MET A 325 -4.30 -8.44 -18.10
#